data_AF-A0A9X1M7L1-F1
#
_entry.id   AF-A0A9X1M7L1-F1
#
_cell.length_a   1.000
_cell.length_b   1.000
_cell.length_c   1.000
_cell.angle_alpha   90.00
_cell.angle_beta   90.00
_cell.angle_gamma   90.00
#
_symmetry.space_group_name_H-M   'P 1'
#
loop_
_entity.id
_entity.type
_entity.pdbx_description
1 polymer ?
#
loop_
_entity_poly.entity_id
_entity_poly.type
_entity_poly.pdbx_seq_one_letter_code
_entity_poly.pdbx_strand_id
1 'polypeptide(L)'
;MALALMLLTGCSSATEEALPAAAPSDSFPAAPSVTPVASAKDPLEESCRKLAGPESKAPLSQAVYFVRIQEGTYGFNAPPESARTVAMQIRSIAATAPEGLNVQLEEFILSLGTAISAAESPDAASGFDMFAWQSTIADIQATCGL
;
A
#
# COMPACT_ATOMS: atom_id res chain seq x y z
N MET A 1 19.40 25.37 -24.99
CA MET A 1 18.60 26.47 -24.40
C MET A 1 17.14 26.15 -24.70
N ALA A 2 16.16 26.11 -23.79
CA ALA A 2 16.08 26.56 -22.41
C ALA A 2 15.00 25.73 -21.68
N LEU A 3 15.20 25.47 -20.39
CA LEU A 3 14.16 25.01 -19.47
C LEU A 3 13.20 26.16 -19.16
N ALA A 4 11.91 25.87 -19.04
CA ALA A 4 10.96 26.78 -18.42
C ALA A 4 10.12 25.99 -17.39
N LEU A 5 10.55 26.06 -16.13
CA LEU A 5 9.71 25.77 -14.97
C LEU A 5 8.73 26.93 -14.79
N MET A 6 7.43 26.66 -14.77
CA MET A 6 6.45 27.60 -14.23
C MET A 6 5.94 27.07 -12.89
N LEU A 7 6.54 27.61 -11.83
CA LEU A 7 6.04 27.58 -10.46
C LEU A 7 4.88 28.60 -10.38
N LEU A 8 3.66 28.13 -10.12
CA LEU A 8 2.53 28.98 -9.74
C LEU A 8 2.25 28.82 -8.26
N THR A 9 3.07 29.50 -7.45
CA THR A 9 2.71 29.93 -6.10
C THR A 9 1.78 31.12 -6.22
N GLY A 10 0.53 30.98 -5.74
CA GLY A 10 -0.40 32.09 -5.57
C GLY A 10 -1.13 31.93 -4.23
N CYS A 11 -0.63 32.63 -3.22
CA CYS A 11 -1.18 32.73 -1.87
C CYS A 11 -1.72 34.15 -1.65
N SER A 12 -2.78 34.26 -0.84
CA SER A 12 -3.34 35.49 -0.21
C SER A 12 -4.11 36.45 -1.14
N SER A 13 -5.15 37.17 -0.73
CA SER A 13 -6.05 37.21 0.45
C SER A 13 -7.16 38.20 0.06
N ALA A 14 -8.40 38.03 0.53
CA ALA A 14 -9.35 39.14 0.59
C ALA A 14 -10.32 38.94 1.76
N THR A 15 -10.03 39.71 2.80
CA THR A 15 -10.84 40.06 3.96
C THR A 15 -12.17 40.68 3.53
N GLU A 16 -13.26 40.35 4.20
CA GLU A 16 -14.41 41.25 4.28
C GLU A 16 -14.92 41.33 5.73
N GLU A 17 -15.17 42.57 6.14
CA GLU A 17 -15.39 43.09 7.48
C GLU A 17 -16.66 42.59 8.18
N ALA A 18 -16.56 42.39 9.49
CA ALA A 18 -17.67 42.61 10.41
C ALA A 18 -17.15 43.02 11.80
N LEU A 19 -17.34 44.30 12.12
CA LEU A 19 -17.45 44.84 13.48
C LEU A 19 -18.79 45.61 13.50
N PRO A 20 -19.53 45.70 14.63
CA PRO A 20 -18.93 46.17 15.88
C PRO A 20 -19.53 45.65 17.21
N ALA A 21 -18.77 45.97 18.27
CA ALA A 21 -19.20 46.43 19.60
C ALA A 21 -19.23 45.46 20.81
N ALA A 22 -18.51 45.95 21.84
CA ALA A 22 -18.70 45.82 23.29
C ALA A 22 -18.41 44.48 24.01
N ALA A 23 -17.37 44.50 24.85
CA ALA A 23 -17.24 43.63 26.04
C ALA A 23 -18.06 44.25 27.21
N PRO A 24 -18.54 43.50 28.23
CA PRO A 24 -17.70 42.67 29.10
C PRO A 24 -18.28 41.35 29.64
N SER A 25 -17.39 40.51 30.17
CA SER A 25 -17.56 39.47 31.19
C SER A 25 -18.69 38.46 31.06
N ASP A 26 -18.35 37.22 30.70
CA ASP A 26 -19.10 36.04 31.13
C ASP A 26 -18.16 34.90 31.52
N SER A 27 -18.46 34.31 32.67
CA SER A 27 -17.75 33.18 33.27
C SER A 27 -17.89 31.96 32.36
N PHE A 28 -16.79 31.44 31.82
CA PHE A 28 -16.78 30.14 31.17
C PHE A 28 -16.31 29.05 32.14
N PRO A 29 -17.05 27.95 32.31
CA PRO A 29 -16.55 26.78 33.02
C PRO A 29 -15.36 26.21 32.25
N ALA A 30 -14.35 25.73 32.98
CA ALA A 30 -13.19 25.07 32.43
C ALA A 30 -13.60 24.02 31.39
N ALA A 31 -13.17 24.22 30.14
CA ALA A 31 -13.37 23.24 29.08
C ALA A 31 -12.78 21.89 29.52
N PRO A 32 -13.48 20.76 29.33
CA PRO A 32 -12.93 19.46 29.67
C PRO A 32 -11.66 19.25 28.84
N SER A 33 -10.55 18.97 29.51
CA SER A 33 -9.32 18.52 28.89
C SER A 33 -9.61 17.19 28.19
N VAL A 34 -9.91 17.25 26.89
CA VAL A 34 -10.00 16.07 26.05
C VAL A 34 -8.58 15.56 25.90
N THR A 35 -8.19 14.61 26.77
CA THR A 35 -6.99 13.81 26.58
C THR A 35 -7.10 13.18 25.19
N PRO A 36 -6.15 13.40 24.27
CA PRO A 36 -6.23 12.77 22.97
C PRO A 36 -6.17 11.27 23.20
N VAL A 37 -7.27 10.58 22.90
CA VAL A 37 -7.26 9.13 22.74
C VAL A 37 -6.24 8.88 21.64
N ALA A 38 -5.12 8.25 21.99
CA ALA A 38 -4.20 7.74 20.98
C ALA A 38 -5.01 6.79 20.09
N SER A 39 -5.41 7.26 18.90
CA SER A 39 -6.14 6.44 17.94
C SER A 39 -5.36 5.14 17.78
N ALA A 40 -6.01 4.02 18.10
CA ALA A 40 -5.50 2.72 17.74
C ALA A 40 -5.15 2.76 16.26
N LYS A 41 -3.89 2.48 15.93
CA LYS A 41 -3.38 2.50 14.56
C LYS A 41 -4.28 1.61 13.70
N ASP A 42 -4.86 2.15 12.65
CA ASP A 42 -5.75 1.40 11.77
C ASP A 42 -4.99 0.18 11.21
N PRO A 43 -5.45 -1.06 11.49
CA PRO A 43 -4.79 -2.28 10.99
C PRO A 43 -4.67 -2.33 9.47
N LEU A 44 -5.63 -1.74 8.74
CA LEU A 44 -5.60 -1.64 7.29
C LEU A 44 -4.46 -0.72 6.85
N GLU A 45 -4.46 0.52 7.36
CA GLU A 45 -3.43 1.52 7.05
C GLU A 45 -2.03 0.98 7.38
N GLU A 46 -1.89 0.29 8.51
CA GLU A 46 -0.63 -0.34 8.91
C GLU A 46 -0.14 -1.37 7.91
N SER A 47 -1.03 -2.26 7.49
CA SER A 47 -0.71 -3.35 6.57
C SER A 47 -0.35 -2.82 5.19
N CYS A 48 -1.15 -1.88 4.68
CA CYS A 48 -0.91 -1.21 3.41
C CYS A 48 0.42 -0.43 3.41
N ARG A 49 0.73 0.28 4.50
CA ARG A 49 2.04 0.96 4.63
C ARG A 49 3.22 -0.02 4.62
N LYS A 50 3.08 -1.19 5.26
CA LYS A 50 4.10 -2.25 5.24
C LYS A 50 4.26 -2.88 3.84
N LEU A 51 3.16 -3.07 3.10
CA LEU A 51 3.18 -3.59 1.73
C LEU A 51 3.84 -2.61 0.76
N ALA A 52 3.55 -1.31 0.92
CA ALA A 52 4.12 -0.25 0.12
C ALA A 52 5.61 -0.10 0.38
N GLY A 53 6.06 -0.16 1.65
CA GLY A 53 7.46 0.00 2.03
C GLY A 53 8.13 1.25 1.43
N PRO A 54 9.46 1.41 1.56
CA PRO A 54 10.21 2.29 0.67
C PRO A 54 10.40 1.59 -0.68
N GLU A 55 10.34 2.30 -1.81
CA GLU A 55 10.22 1.71 -3.17
C GLU A 55 11.17 0.51 -3.44
N SER A 56 12.45 0.59 -3.03
CA SER A 56 13.42 -0.49 -3.25
C SER A 56 13.27 -1.72 -2.35
N LYS A 57 12.41 -1.65 -1.33
CA LYS A 57 12.12 -2.72 -0.35
C LYS A 57 10.63 -2.96 -0.13
N ALA A 58 9.80 -2.45 -1.03
CA ALA A 58 8.36 -2.67 -1.06
C ALA A 58 8.08 -4.16 -1.33
N PRO A 59 7.61 -4.96 -0.34
CA PRO A 59 7.47 -6.40 -0.54
C PRO A 59 6.47 -6.73 -1.65
N LEU A 60 5.39 -5.94 -1.81
CA LEU A 60 4.44 -6.12 -2.91
C LEU A 60 5.12 -5.90 -4.26
N SER A 61 5.77 -4.74 -4.46
CA SER A 61 6.44 -4.41 -5.74
C SER A 61 7.58 -5.38 -6.05
N GLN A 62 8.32 -5.85 -5.05
CA GLN A 62 9.37 -6.85 -5.22
C GLN A 62 8.79 -8.20 -5.70
N ALA A 63 7.70 -8.67 -5.08
CA ALA A 63 7.04 -9.90 -5.50
C ALA A 63 6.50 -9.79 -6.94
N VAL A 64 5.90 -8.65 -7.30
CA VAL A 64 5.46 -8.38 -8.67
C VAL A 64 6.64 -8.39 -9.65
N TYR A 65 7.77 -7.78 -9.30
CA TYR A 65 8.96 -7.76 -10.14
C TYR A 65 9.56 -9.16 -10.39
N PHE A 66 9.45 -10.08 -9.42
CA PHE A 66 9.95 -11.44 -9.59
C PHE A 66 9.22 -12.22 -10.68
N VAL A 67 7.95 -11.93 -10.92
CA VAL A 67 7.16 -12.57 -11.96
C VAL A 67 7.14 -11.68 -13.20
N ARG A 68 7.90 -12.07 -14.22
CA ARG A 68 7.92 -11.36 -15.50
C ARG A 68 6.80 -11.87 -16.38
N ILE A 69 5.89 -11.00 -16.80
CA ILE A 69 4.85 -11.34 -17.78
C ILE A 69 5.15 -10.62 -19.09
N GLN A 70 5.31 -11.35 -20.19
CA GLN A 70 5.53 -10.79 -21.53
C GLN A 70 4.86 -11.66 -22.60
N GLU A 71 4.17 -11.00 -23.54
CA GLU A 71 3.59 -11.63 -24.74
C GLU A 71 2.72 -12.87 -24.43
N GLY A 72 1.97 -12.83 -23.33
CA GLY A 72 1.10 -13.93 -22.89
C GLY A 72 1.83 -15.11 -22.23
N THR A 73 3.14 -14.98 -22.02
CA THR A 73 3.96 -15.93 -21.25
C THR A 73 4.42 -15.31 -19.93
N TYR A 74 4.85 -16.15 -19.00
CA TYR A 74 5.47 -15.71 -17.76
C TYR A 74 6.84 -16.34 -17.56
N GLY A 75 7.68 -15.67 -16.79
CA GLY A 75 8.99 -16.13 -16.37
C GLY A 75 9.34 -15.59 -14.99
N PHE A 76 10.50 -16.00 -14.48
CA PHE A 76 10.91 -15.67 -13.11
C PHE A 76 12.26 -14.92 -13.10
N ASN A 77 12.28 -13.75 -12.47
CA ASN A 77 13.36 -12.76 -12.51
C ASN A 77 14.13 -12.64 -11.19
N ALA A 78 14.09 -13.65 -10.32
CA ALA A 78 14.84 -13.66 -9.07
C ALA A 78 15.25 -15.07 -8.64
N PRO A 79 16.26 -15.22 -7.77
CA PRO A 79 16.50 -16.48 -7.08
C PRO A 79 15.25 -16.92 -6.29
N PRO A 80 14.83 -18.20 -6.37
CA PRO A 80 13.69 -18.73 -5.61
C PRO A 80 13.74 -18.41 -4.11
N GLU A 81 14.91 -18.49 -3.49
CA GLU A 81 15.12 -18.16 -2.08
C GLU A 81 14.80 -16.70 -1.72
N SER A 82 15.17 -15.75 -2.60
CA SER A 82 14.84 -14.34 -2.41
C SER A 82 13.32 -14.13 -2.46
N ALA A 83 12.65 -14.81 -3.38
CA ALA A 83 11.20 -14.73 -3.51
C ALA A 83 10.46 -15.38 -2.33
N ARG A 84 10.96 -16.51 -1.80
CA ARG A 84 10.46 -17.09 -0.55
C ARG A 84 10.57 -16.13 0.62
N THR A 85 11.69 -15.42 0.71
CA THR A 85 11.90 -14.42 1.77
C THR A 85 10.84 -13.32 1.70
N VAL A 86 10.55 -12.80 0.50
CA VAL A 86 9.50 -11.80 0.31
C VAL A 86 8.10 -12.39 0.58
N ALA A 87 7.82 -13.61 0.13
CA ALA A 87 6.55 -14.29 0.41
C ALA A 87 6.30 -14.43 1.93
N MET A 88 7.33 -14.75 2.71
CA MET A 88 7.24 -14.80 4.18
C MET A 88 6.98 -13.41 4.80
N GLN A 89 7.57 -12.35 4.25
CA GLN A 89 7.28 -10.98 4.69
C GLN A 89 5.81 -10.62 4.45
N ILE A 90 5.30 -10.91 3.24
CA ILE A 90 3.90 -10.64 2.90
C ILE A 90 2.97 -11.47 3.80
N ARG A 91 3.29 -12.74 4.06
CA ARG A 91 2.53 -13.58 4.99
C ARG A 91 2.50 -13.01 6.40
N SER A 92 3.62 -12.49 6.89
CA SER A 92 3.67 -11.83 8.20
C SER A 92 2.81 -10.56 8.24
N ILE A 93 2.65 -9.84 7.13
CA ILE A 93 1.74 -8.70 7.03
C ILE A 93 0.29 -9.19 7.05
N ALA A 94 -0.02 -10.20 6.23
CA ALA A 94 -1.34 -10.81 6.13
C ALA A 94 -1.86 -11.29 7.50
N ALA A 95 -1.01 -11.90 8.33
CA ALA A 95 -1.38 -12.37 9.67
C ALA A 95 -1.91 -11.27 10.62
N THR A 96 -1.65 -10.01 10.30
CA THR A 96 -2.13 -8.83 11.08
C THR A 96 -3.08 -7.93 10.30
N ALA A 97 -3.35 -8.27 9.03
CA ALA A 97 -4.23 -7.51 8.16
C ALA A 97 -5.72 -7.78 8.49
N PRO A 98 -6.61 -6.82 8.23
CA PRO A 98 -8.05 -7.08 8.28
C PRO A 98 -8.44 -8.16 7.26
N GLU A 99 -9.54 -8.87 7.52
CA GLU A 99 -9.98 -10.06 6.78
C GLU A 99 -9.96 -9.87 5.25
N GLY A 100 -10.53 -8.77 4.73
CA GLY A 100 -10.56 -8.50 3.29
C GLY A 100 -9.18 -8.43 2.64
N LEU A 101 -8.22 -7.75 3.27
CA LEU A 101 -6.85 -7.68 2.78
C LEU A 101 -6.10 -9.00 3.05
N ASN A 102 -6.35 -9.67 4.16
CA ASN A 102 -5.74 -10.97 4.47
C ASN A 102 -6.03 -12.01 3.37
N VAL A 103 -7.29 -12.13 2.94
CA VAL A 103 -7.70 -13.08 1.89
C VAL A 103 -6.95 -12.80 0.59
N GLN A 104 -6.92 -11.53 0.16
CA GLN A 104 -6.20 -11.12 -1.05
C GLN A 104 -4.70 -11.44 -0.96
N LEU A 105 -4.08 -11.20 0.20
CA LEU A 105 -2.66 -11.48 0.40
C LEU A 105 -2.36 -12.98 0.41
N GLU A 106 -3.20 -13.82 0.99
CA GLU A 106 -3.00 -15.28 0.95
C GLU A 106 -3.15 -15.84 -0.47
N GLU A 107 -4.13 -15.36 -1.24
CA GLU A 107 -4.27 -15.71 -2.67
C GLU A 107 -3.04 -15.28 -3.49
N PHE A 108 -2.53 -14.07 -3.22
CA PHE A 108 -1.30 -13.57 -3.82
C PHE A 108 -0.09 -14.44 -3.47
N ILE A 109 0.08 -14.81 -2.19
CA ILE A 109 1.17 -15.67 -1.72
C ILE A 109 1.09 -17.06 -2.35
N LEU A 110 -0.10 -17.65 -2.49
CA LEU A 110 -0.29 -18.94 -3.15
C LEU A 110 0.17 -18.88 -4.61
N SER A 111 -0.27 -17.85 -5.34
CA SER A 111 0.13 -17.64 -6.74
C SER A 111 1.63 -17.41 -6.89
N LEU A 112 2.25 -16.64 -5.98
CA LEU A 112 3.70 -16.44 -5.94
C LEU A 112 4.43 -17.77 -5.65
N GLY A 113 3.89 -18.61 -4.77
CA GLY A 113 4.42 -19.94 -4.48
C GLY A 113 4.42 -20.86 -5.70
N THR A 114 3.36 -20.81 -6.51
CA THR A 114 3.29 -21.53 -7.79
C THR A 114 4.35 -21.01 -8.77
N ALA A 115 4.52 -19.69 -8.88
CA ALA A 115 5.56 -19.09 -9.73
C ALA A 115 6.99 -19.47 -9.29
N ILE A 116 7.25 -19.49 -7.98
CA ILE A 116 8.54 -19.94 -7.40
C ILE A 116 8.79 -21.40 -7.76
N SER A 117 7.78 -22.27 -7.61
CA SER A 117 7.89 -23.70 -7.90
C SER A 117 8.18 -23.96 -9.38
N ALA A 118 7.52 -23.19 -10.26
CA ALA A 118 7.76 -23.22 -11.71
C ALA A 118 9.19 -22.79 -12.09
N ALA A 119 9.77 -21.85 -11.34
CA ALA A 119 11.14 -21.40 -11.55
C ALA A 119 12.19 -22.45 -11.16
N GLU A 120 11.90 -23.28 -10.16
CA GLU A 120 12.79 -24.37 -9.71
C GLU A 120 12.65 -25.64 -10.55
N SER A 121 11.45 -25.89 -11.05
CA SER A 121 11.13 -27.02 -11.92
C SER A 121 10.12 -26.58 -12.96
N PRO A 122 10.53 -26.35 -14.22
CA PRO A 122 9.62 -25.91 -15.29
C PRO A 122 8.45 -26.86 -15.52
N ASP A 123 8.61 -28.15 -15.19
CA ASP A 123 7.53 -29.14 -15.29
C ASP A 123 6.47 -28.97 -14.19
N ALA A 124 6.77 -28.21 -13.13
CA ALA A 124 5.83 -27.80 -12.08
C ALA A 124 5.03 -26.52 -12.44
N ALA A 125 5.25 -25.94 -13.63
CA ALA A 125 4.60 -24.73 -14.12
C ALA A 125 3.09 -24.86 -14.38
N SER A 126 2.53 -26.08 -14.28
CA SER A 126 1.09 -26.30 -14.40
C SER A 126 0.35 -25.64 -13.23
N GLY A 127 -0.37 -24.56 -13.50
CA GLY A 127 -1.29 -23.95 -12.54
C GLY A 127 -1.02 -22.50 -12.16
N PHE A 128 0.01 -21.84 -12.72
CA PHE A 128 0.11 -20.39 -12.59
C PHE A 128 -0.93 -19.72 -13.49
N ASP A 129 -1.92 -19.06 -12.88
CA ASP A 129 -2.92 -18.25 -13.59
C ASP A 129 -2.46 -16.79 -13.63
N MET A 130 -2.02 -16.37 -14.81
CA MET A 130 -1.54 -15.01 -15.07
C MET A 130 -2.62 -13.94 -14.88
N PHE A 131 -3.89 -14.24 -15.21
CA PHE A 131 -4.97 -13.28 -15.08
C PHE A 131 -5.39 -13.12 -13.63
N ALA A 132 -5.49 -14.23 -12.89
CA ALA A 132 -5.73 -14.19 -11.45
C ALA A 132 -4.62 -13.40 -10.74
N TRP A 133 -3.35 -13.67 -11.06
CA TRP A 133 -2.21 -12.92 -10.52
C TRP A 133 -2.33 -11.40 -10.71
N GLN A 134 -2.62 -10.96 -11.93
CA GLN A 134 -2.78 -9.54 -12.24
C GLN A 134 -4.00 -8.92 -11.53
N SER A 135 -5.11 -9.66 -11.45
CA SER A 135 -6.33 -9.21 -10.76
C SER A 135 -6.08 -9.01 -9.28
N THR A 136 -5.47 -10.00 -8.60
CA THR A 136 -5.20 -9.92 -7.17
C THR A 136 -4.25 -8.75 -6.83
N ILE A 137 -3.26 -8.46 -7.69
CA ILE A 137 -2.39 -7.29 -7.52
C ILE A 137 -3.22 -6.00 -7.59
N ALA A 138 -4.10 -5.87 -8.58
CA ALA A 138 -4.95 -4.69 -8.75
C ALA A 138 -5.90 -4.50 -7.56
N ASP A 139 -6.45 -5.59 -7.02
CA ASP A 139 -7.35 -5.56 -5.86
C ASP A 139 -6.60 -5.11 -4.59
N ILE A 140 -5.38 -5.61 -4.37
CA ILE A 140 -4.52 -5.17 -3.25
C ILE A 140 -4.17 -3.68 -3.41
N GLN A 141 -3.77 -3.26 -4.62
CA GLN A 141 -3.45 -1.86 -4.91
C GLN A 141 -4.63 -0.93 -4.68
N ALA A 142 -5.82 -1.30 -5.17
CA ALA A 142 -7.05 -0.54 -4.96
C ALA A 142 -7.41 -0.45 -3.48
N THR A 143 -7.30 -1.55 -2.73
CA THR A 143 -7.57 -1.60 -1.29
C THR A 143 -6.61 -0.71 -0.50
N CYS A 144 -5.35 -0.63 -0.92
CA CYS A 144 -4.31 0.13 -0.23
C CYS A 144 -4.06 1.54 -0.78
N GLY A 145 -4.70 1.92 -1.90
CA GLY A 145 -4.45 3.19 -2.59
C GLY A 145 -3.02 3.32 -3.12
N LEU A 146 -2.46 2.24 -3.70
CA LEU A 146 -1.09 2.15 -4.24
C LEU A 146 -1.02 2.25 -5.76
#